data_AF-A4TY48-F1
#
_entry.id   AF-A4TY48-F1
#
_cell.length_a   1.000
_cell.length_b   1.000
_cell.length_c   1.000
_cell.angle_alpha   90.00
_cell.angle_beta   90.00
_cell.angle_gamma   90.00
#
_symmetry.space_group_name_H-M   'P 1'
#
loop_
_entity.id
_entity.type
_entity.pdbx_description
1 polymer ?
#
loop_
_entity_poly.entity_id
_entity_poly.type
_entity_poly.pdbx_seq_one_letter_code
_entity_poly.pdbx_strand_id
1 'polypeptide(L)'
;MTEAKAGSDADRHHGGMSKFLIIAGIAVMTLSGLAALSAIIAGTAQWLGLAASFSPLLPPQSLVVGGLFLGVPIIAVGWALIWFGGWMRNHR
;
A
#
# COMPACT_ATOMS: atom_id res chain seq x y z
N MET A 1 -39.50 7.94 18.01
CA MET A 1 -38.86 7.07 17.00
C MET A 1 -37.51 7.62 16.49
N THR A 2 -36.83 8.50 17.23
CA THR A 2 -35.66 9.26 16.73
C THR A 2 -34.31 8.72 17.20
N GLU A 3 -34.22 8.18 18.42
CA GLU A 3 -32.93 7.77 19.00
C GLU A 3 -32.41 6.42 18.47
N ALA A 4 -33.29 5.42 18.29
CA ALA A 4 -32.91 4.12 17.76
C ALA A 4 -32.42 4.19 16.29
N LYS A 5 -32.91 5.16 15.52
CA LYS A 5 -32.49 5.37 14.12
C LYS A 5 -31.15 6.11 14.05
N ALA A 6 -30.94 7.11 14.92
CA ALA A 6 -29.67 7.83 15.03
C ALA A 6 -28.52 6.91 15.48
N GLY A 7 -28.75 6.01 16.45
CA GLY A 7 -27.77 5.00 16.84
C GLY A 7 -27.46 4.00 15.71
N SER A 8 -28.51 3.53 15.01
CA SER A 8 -28.35 2.59 13.89
C SER A 8 -27.55 3.17 12.70
N ASP A 9 -27.68 4.46 12.41
CA ASP A 9 -26.93 5.11 11.34
C ASP A 9 -25.48 5.42 11.73
N ALA A 10 -25.21 5.78 13.00
CA ALA A 10 -23.85 5.97 13.51
C ALA A 10 -23.05 4.65 13.47
N ASP A 11 -23.65 3.54 13.88
CA ASP A 11 -23.02 2.21 13.87
C ASP A 11 -22.68 1.75 12.44
N ARG A 12 -23.59 2.01 11.48
CA ARG A 12 -23.35 1.73 10.05
C ARG A 12 -22.23 2.60 9.47
N HIS A 13 -22.24 3.89 9.75
CA HIS A 13 -21.26 4.83 9.21
C HIS A 13 -19.86 4.52 9.72
N HIS A 14 -19.75 4.20 11.01
CA HIS A 14 -18.51 3.79 11.62
C HIS A 14 -18.07 2.43 11.05
N GLY A 15 -18.98 1.46 10.89
CA GLY A 15 -18.63 0.10 10.44
C GLY A 15 -18.11 0.09 8.99
N GLY A 16 -18.64 1.00 8.17
CA GLY A 16 -18.10 1.31 6.84
C GLY A 16 -16.67 1.86 6.91
N MET A 17 -16.39 2.80 7.81
CA MET A 17 -15.08 3.46 7.92
C MET A 17 -13.93 2.46 8.20
N SER A 18 -14.14 1.47 9.09
CA SER A 18 -13.14 0.41 9.34
C SER A 18 -12.87 -0.45 8.09
N LYS A 19 -13.91 -0.80 7.33
CA LYS A 19 -13.78 -1.59 6.09
C LYS A 19 -13.04 -0.81 5.01
N PHE A 20 -13.35 0.48 4.83
CA PHE A 20 -12.64 1.32 3.87
C PHE A 20 -11.16 1.47 4.19
N LEU A 21 -10.79 1.59 5.47
CA LEU A 21 -9.39 1.68 5.89
C LEU A 21 -8.62 0.39 5.64
N ILE A 22 -9.22 -0.77 5.91
CA ILE A 22 -8.60 -2.08 5.61
C ILE A 22 -8.40 -2.25 4.10
N ILE A 23 -9.43 -1.94 3.30
CA ILE A 23 -9.36 -2.04 1.83
C ILE A 23 -8.33 -1.07 1.26
N ALA A 24 -8.31 0.18 1.74
CA ALA A 24 -7.32 1.16 1.34
C ALA A 24 -5.89 0.71 1.70
N GLY A 25 -5.69 0.15 2.89
CA GLY A 25 -4.41 -0.42 3.29
C GLY A 25 -3.94 -1.56 2.38
N ILE A 26 -4.84 -2.50 2.03
CA ILE A 26 -4.54 -3.58 1.08
C ILE A 26 -4.20 -3.02 -0.30
N ALA A 27 -4.99 -2.07 -0.81
CA ALA A 27 -4.77 -1.46 -2.11
C ALA A 27 -3.41 -0.75 -2.17
N VAL A 28 -3.07 0.04 -1.13
CA VAL A 28 -1.77 0.70 -1.00
C VAL A 28 -0.65 -0.34 -1.01
N MET A 29 -0.72 -1.38 -0.18
CA MET A 29 0.32 -2.43 -0.12
C MET A 29 0.49 -3.15 -1.47
N THR A 30 -0.61 -3.42 -2.17
CA THR A 30 -0.56 -4.20 -3.42
C THR A 30 0.00 -3.35 -4.56
N LEU A 31 -0.45 -2.09 -4.68
CA LEU A 31 0.04 -1.16 -5.72
C LEU A 31 1.50 -0.79 -5.49
N SER A 32 1.88 -0.48 -4.26
CA SER A 32 3.27 -0.12 -3.93
C SER A 32 4.20 -1.33 -3.96
N GLY A 33 3.75 -2.49 -3.51
CA GLY A 33 4.46 -3.76 -3.64
C GLY A 33 4.72 -4.09 -5.11
N LEU A 34 3.71 -3.99 -5.97
CA LEU A 34 3.86 -4.25 -7.41
C LEU A 34 4.84 -3.26 -8.05
N ALA A 35 4.70 -1.95 -7.77
CA ALA A 35 5.59 -0.92 -8.30
C ALA A 35 7.05 -1.11 -7.87
N ALA A 36 7.28 -1.42 -6.58
CA ALA A 36 8.61 -1.69 -6.06
C ALA A 36 9.22 -2.96 -6.67
N LEU A 37 8.43 -4.02 -6.82
CA LEU A 37 8.88 -5.29 -7.39
C LEU A 37 9.21 -5.12 -8.90
N SER A 38 8.39 -4.36 -9.63
CA SER A 38 8.70 -3.98 -11.01
C SER A 38 9.98 -3.16 -11.13
N ALA A 39 10.21 -2.18 -10.23
CA ALA A 39 11.43 -1.38 -10.22
C ALA A 39 12.68 -2.23 -9.91
N ILE A 40 12.57 -3.17 -8.97
CA ILE A 40 13.64 -4.10 -8.61
C ILE A 40 13.96 -5.04 -9.79
N ILE A 41 12.94 -5.63 -10.41
CA ILE A 41 13.13 -6.52 -11.57
C ILE A 41 13.74 -5.75 -12.74
N ALA A 42 13.23 -4.57 -13.07
CA ALA A 42 13.76 -3.75 -14.16
C ALA A 42 15.20 -3.32 -13.90
N GLY A 43 15.50 -2.83 -12.69
CA GLY A 43 16.86 -2.45 -12.30
C GLY A 43 17.83 -3.63 -12.32
N THR A 44 17.38 -4.81 -11.87
CA THR A 44 18.20 -6.04 -11.91
C THR A 44 18.43 -6.53 -13.34
N ALA A 45 17.40 -6.51 -14.20
CA ALA A 45 17.52 -6.90 -15.60
C ALA A 45 18.46 -5.96 -16.38
N GLN A 46 18.40 -4.66 -16.10
CA GLN A 46 19.34 -3.67 -16.64
C GLN A 46 20.76 -3.89 -16.10
N TRP A 47 20.91 -4.20 -14.81
CA TRP A 47 22.20 -4.46 -14.20
C TRP A 47 22.90 -5.70 -14.76
N LEU A 48 22.14 -6.76 -15.04
CA LEU A 48 22.63 -8.01 -15.65
C LEU A 48 22.86 -7.89 -17.18
N GLY A 49 22.60 -6.72 -17.78
CA GLY A 49 22.75 -6.51 -19.22
C GLY A 49 21.70 -7.24 -20.08
N LEU A 50 20.64 -7.78 -19.46
CA LEU A 50 19.53 -8.46 -20.16
C LEU A 50 18.64 -7.47 -20.93
N ALA A 51 18.64 -6.20 -20.53
CA ALA A 51 17.91 -5.11 -21.16
C ALA A 51 18.89 -4.06 -21.72
N ALA A 52 19.71 -4.44 -22.70
CA ALA A 52 20.79 -3.63 -23.26
C ALA A 52 20.35 -2.43 -24.14
N SER A 53 19.06 -2.31 -24.49
CA SER A 53 18.60 -1.36 -25.51
C SER A 53 18.42 0.09 -25.03
N PHE A 54 18.47 0.35 -23.73
CA PHE A 54 18.32 1.69 -23.17
C PHE A 54 19.51 1.98 -22.28
N SER A 55 20.36 2.93 -22.68
CA SER A 55 21.36 3.51 -21.78
C SER A 55 20.61 4.31 -20.70
N PRO A 56 20.49 3.81 -19.46
CA PRO A 56 19.66 4.47 -18.47
C PRO A 56 20.36 5.75 -18.01
N LEU A 57 19.58 6.83 -17.84
CA LEU A 57 20.05 8.12 -17.29
C LEU A 57 20.63 7.98 -15.88
N LEU A 58 20.29 6.90 -15.17
CA LEU A 58 20.74 6.61 -13.82
C LEU A 58 21.36 5.21 -13.74
N PRO A 59 22.30 4.97 -12.81
CA PRO A 59 22.84 3.63 -12.59
C PRO A 59 21.71 2.63 -12.30
N PRO A 60 21.70 1.43 -12.90
CA PRO A 60 20.63 0.44 -12.69
C PRO A 60 20.35 0.12 -11.21
N GLN A 61 21.39 0.19 -10.38
CA GLN A 61 21.33 0.01 -8.92
C GLN A 61 20.41 1.01 -8.23
N SER A 62 20.31 2.25 -8.75
CA SER A 62 19.46 3.28 -8.15
C SER A 62 17.97 2.97 -8.28
N LEU A 63 17.57 2.20 -9.29
CA LEU A 63 16.17 1.74 -9.45
C LEU A 63 15.83 0.67 -8.40
N VAL A 64 16.76 -0.25 -8.14
CA VAL A 64 16.59 -1.27 -7.09
C VAL A 64 16.54 -0.63 -5.72
N VAL A 65 17.52 0.23 -5.41
CA VAL A 65 17.59 0.94 -4.12
C VAL A 65 16.42 1.90 -3.95
N GLY A 66 16.05 2.64 -4.99
CA GLY A 66 14.89 3.53 -4.97
C GLY A 66 13.57 2.78 -4.78
N GLY A 67 13.40 1.63 -5.43
CA GLY A 67 12.24 0.77 -5.26
C GLY A 67 12.11 0.22 -3.84
N LEU A 68 13.22 -0.20 -3.22
CA LEU A 68 13.24 -0.63 -1.82
C LEU A 68 12.99 0.54 -0.85
N PHE A 69 13.69 1.66 -1.05
CA PHE A 69 13.65 2.81 -0.14
C PHE A 69 12.29 3.51 -0.14
N LEU A 70 11.62 3.58 -1.29
CA LEU A 70 10.27 4.16 -1.39
C LEU A 70 9.17 3.11 -1.13
N GLY A 71 9.37 1.87 -1.59
CA GLY A 71 8.37 0.81 -1.45
C GLY A 71 8.16 0.38 0.01
N VAL A 72 9.22 0.17 0.77
CA VAL A 72 9.13 -0.35 2.15
C VAL A 72 8.32 0.58 3.08
N PRO A 73 8.56 1.91 3.12
CA PRO A 73 7.75 2.82 3.92
C PRO A 73 6.28 2.86 3.49
N ILE A 74 5.99 2.83 2.19
CA ILE A 74 4.61 2.88 1.69
C ILE A 74 3.85 1.59 2.04
N ILE A 75 4.49 0.43 1.93
CA ILE A 75 3.93 -0.85 2.38
C ILE A 75 3.67 -0.81 3.89
N ALA A 76 4.58 -0.24 4.68
CA ALA A 76 4.40 -0.09 6.12
C ALA A 76 3.19 0.82 6.47
N VAL A 77 2.96 1.88 5.71
CA VAL A 77 1.76 2.73 5.84
C VAL A 77 0.50 1.92 5.53
N GLY A 78 0.49 1.13 4.46
CA GLY A 78 -0.63 0.25 4.13
C GLY A 78 -0.93 -0.77 5.22
N TRP A 79 0.10 -1.37 5.83
CA TRP A 79 -0.05 -2.25 6.99
C TRP A 79 -0.63 -1.53 8.21
N ALA A 80 -0.17 -0.31 8.50
CA ALA A 80 -0.69 0.50 9.59
C ALA A 80 -2.19 0.83 9.42
N LEU A 81 -2.65 1.08 8.18
CA LEU A 81 -4.07 1.29 7.87
C LEU A 81 -4.92 0.04 8.12
N ILE A 82 -4.41 -1.15 7.74
CA ILE A 82 -5.08 -2.43 8.02
C ILE A 82 -5.17 -2.66 9.53
N TRP A 83 -4.06 -2.48 10.24
CA TRP A 83 -4.00 -2.65 11.70
C TRP A 83 -4.98 -1.71 12.41
N PHE A 84 -4.97 -0.42 12.05
CA PHE A 84 -5.87 0.57 12.63
C PHE A 84 -7.34 0.27 12.31
N GLY A 85 -7.63 -0.13 11.06
CA GLY A 85 -8.96 -0.57 10.67
C GLY A 85 -9.44 -1.79 11.46
N GLY A 86 -8.55 -2.74 11.76
CA GLY A 86 -8.82 -3.91 12.60
C GLY A 86 -9.02 -3.56 14.07
N TRP A 87 -8.18 -2.68 14.62
CA TRP A 87 -8.32 -2.16 16.00
C TRP A 87 -9.68 -1.50 16.21
N MET A 88 -10.11 -0.62 15.30
CA MET A 88 -11.42 0.03 15.35
C MET A 88 -12.62 -0.92 15.15
N ARG A 89 -12.39 -2.12 14.61
CA ARG A 89 -13.41 -3.17 14.51
C ARG A 89 -13.54 -3.95 15.82
N ASN A 90 -12.43 -4.16 16.53
CA ASN A 90 -12.38 -4.97 17.76
C ASN A 90 -12.72 -4.18 19.03
N HIS A 91 -12.58 -2.85 19.02
CA HIS A 91 -12.94 -1.98 20.14
C HIS A 91 -14.31 -1.30 19.95
N ARG A 92 -15.24 -2.04 19.33
CA ARG A 92 -16.67 -1.79 19.34
C ARG A 92 -17.38 -2.93 20.06
#